data_AF-A0A1Y3C289-F1
#
_entry.id   AF-A0A1Y3C289-F1
#
_cell.length_a   1.000
_cell.length_b   1.000
_cell.length_c   1.000
_cell.angle_alpha   90.00
_cell.angle_beta   90.00
_cell.angle_gamma   90.00
#
_symmetry.space_group_name_H-M   'P 1'
#
loop_
_entity.id
_entity.type
_entity.pdbx_description
1 polymer ?
#
loop_
_entity_poly.entity_id
_entity_poly.type
_entity_poly.pdbx_seq_one_letter_code
_entity_poly.pdbx_strand_id
1 'polypeptide(L)'
;MDLTGIESAQSKKEKSELFKNQKEKTINDLSKLEIENWETILKTPDTNLKIYIESMKKRVHDLTSADEIHLLKGIENRLKYIFTALEKVKNPKENLDENTKRTISEYPDKIQADIYSCFVFLEEFESIKSGFNSIIQDPLKNTIKDVEQELNEFRRLRNISDNARTEDIYNEAVAKYRALEVQYRDYFYYSIVTVFGVATYLFLFKSAIQFMWGLENIEFWIFKFSILAVGITLITYFLKQSTHYQRLADQNYQTQVELQAYPSFMESIPTAEAASVRKELALKYFGREIDGAAHKDMSNLISDQMKSTTEMVKAATDVLKVKEKP
;
A
#
# COMPACT_ATOMS: atom_id res chain seq x y z
N MET A 1 10.64 8.26 -18.47
CA MET A 1 11.60 8.27 -19.58
C MET A 1 12.74 7.36 -19.14
N ASP A 2 12.50 6.05 -19.20
CA ASP A 2 13.46 5.02 -18.78
C ASP A 2 14.25 4.58 -20.01
N LEU A 3 15.46 5.08 -20.14
CA LEU A 3 16.42 4.65 -21.15
C LEU A 3 17.67 4.15 -20.42
N THR A 4 17.57 2.93 -19.87
CA THR A 4 18.65 1.97 -19.59
C THR A 4 18.11 0.96 -18.58
N GLY A 5 17.97 -0.33 -18.94
CA GLY A 5 17.59 -1.29 -17.90
C GLY A 5 17.06 -2.67 -18.26
N ILE A 6 17.10 -3.09 -19.52
CA ILE A 6 16.85 -4.51 -19.85
C ILE A 6 18.08 -5.07 -20.54
N GLU A 7 19.17 -5.24 -19.78
CA GLU A 7 20.15 -6.26 -20.16
C GLU A 7 19.48 -7.61 -19.99
N SER A 8 19.36 -8.38 -21.07
CA SER A 8 18.82 -9.74 -21.02
C SER A 8 19.64 -10.58 -20.03
N ALA A 9 18.97 -11.49 -19.31
CA ALA A 9 19.64 -12.41 -18.38
C ALA A 9 20.78 -13.20 -19.06
N GLN A 10 20.65 -13.41 -20.38
CA GLN A 10 21.65 -14.03 -21.24
C GLN A 10 22.91 -13.16 -21.39
N SER A 11 22.74 -11.85 -21.61
CA SER A 11 23.85 -10.88 -21.67
C SER A 11 24.63 -10.80 -20.35
N LYS A 12 23.95 -10.79 -19.21
CA LYS A 12 24.61 -10.79 -17.88
C LYS A 12 25.41 -12.06 -17.62
N LYS A 13 24.86 -13.22 -18.04
CA LYS A 13 25.53 -14.51 -17.90
C LYS A 13 26.80 -14.58 -18.75
N GLU A 14 26.71 -14.14 -20.00
CA GLU A 14 27.84 -14.09 -20.94
C GLU A 14 28.97 -13.18 -20.44
N LYS A 15 28.65 -11.99 -19.92
CA LYS A 15 29.63 -11.09 -19.29
C LYS A 15 30.32 -11.72 -18.08
N SER A 16 29.57 -12.42 -17.23
CA SER A 16 30.10 -13.09 -16.04
C SER A 16 31.10 -14.21 -16.40
N GLU A 17 30.79 -14.99 -17.43
CA GLU A 17 31.65 -16.07 -17.90
C GLU A 17 32.93 -15.53 -18.57
N LEU A 18 32.80 -14.48 -19.39
CA LEU A 18 33.93 -13.77 -19.97
C LEU A 18 34.88 -13.22 -18.91
N PHE A 19 34.34 -12.64 -17.83
CA PHE A 19 35.12 -12.13 -16.70
C PHE A 19 35.92 -13.25 -16.00
N LYS A 20 35.29 -14.40 -15.72
CA LYS A 20 35.98 -15.54 -15.09
C LYS A 20 37.15 -16.05 -15.94
N ASN A 21 36.92 -16.24 -17.23
CA ASN A 21 37.96 -16.69 -18.16
C ASN A 21 39.13 -15.70 -18.23
N GLN A 22 38.82 -14.40 -18.27
CA GLN A 22 39.82 -13.33 -18.30
C GLN A 22 40.63 -13.26 -17.00
N LYS A 23 39.98 -13.46 -15.86
CA LYS A 23 40.60 -13.48 -14.53
C LYS A 23 41.58 -14.64 -14.41
N GLU A 24 41.16 -15.86 -14.75
CA GLU A 24 42.03 -17.04 -14.74
C GLU A 24 43.24 -16.86 -15.66
N LYS A 25 43.03 -16.33 -16.86
CA LYS A 25 44.12 -16.02 -17.80
C LYS A 25 45.14 -15.07 -17.19
N THR A 26 44.68 -13.99 -16.56
CA THR A 26 45.55 -12.97 -15.95
C THR A 26 46.35 -13.56 -14.78
N ILE A 27 45.74 -14.42 -13.96
CA ILE A 27 46.42 -15.14 -12.86
C ILE A 27 47.49 -16.10 -13.42
N ASN A 28 47.16 -16.83 -14.48
CA ASN A 28 48.11 -17.75 -15.13
C ASN A 28 49.30 -16.98 -15.73
N ASP A 29 49.05 -15.83 -16.36
CA ASP A 29 50.10 -14.98 -16.90
C ASP A 29 50.97 -14.39 -15.78
N LEU A 30 50.39 -13.92 -14.68
CA LEU A 30 51.17 -13.51 -13.50
C LEU A 30 52.01 -14.66 -12.91
N SER A 31 51.49 -15.89 -12.93
CA SER A 31 52.21 -17.07 -12.43
C SER A 31 53.40 -17.46 -13.31
N LYS A 32 53.34 -17.22 -14.63
CA LYS A 32 54.50 -17.42 -15.52
C LYS A 32 55.65 -16.48 -15.17
N LEU A 33 55.34 -15.25 -14.76
CA LEU A 33 56.33 -14.31 -14.23
C LEU A 33 56.92 -14.78 -12.89
N GLU A 34 56.38 -15.77 -12.20
CA GLU A 34 57.00 -16.29 -10.97
C GLU A 34 58.02 -17.41 -11.27
N ILE A 35 57.81 -18.15 -12.37
CA ILE A 35 58.59 -19.33 -12.76
C ILE A 35 59.86 -18.95 -13.54
N GLU A 36 59.85 -17.80 -14.22
CA GLU A 36 61.05 -17.32 -14.92
C GLU A 36 62.14 -16.93 -13.91
N ASN A 37 63.35 -17.46 -14.09
CA ASN A 37 64.44 -17.30 -13.13
C ASN A 37 65.07 -15.89 -13.21
N TRP A 38 64.37 -14.90 -12.68
CA TRP A 38 64.71 -13.48 -12.75
C TRP A 38 66.07 -13.15 -12.16
N GLU A 39 66.55 -13.91 -11.19
CA GLU A 39 67.88 -13.75 -10.60
C GLU A 39 68.98 -13.83 -11.67
N THR A 40 68.77 -14.68 -12.69
CA THR A 40 69.66 -14.81 -13.86
C THR A 40 69.52 -13.67 -14.88
N ILE A 41 68.34 -13.06 -14.99
CA ILE A 41 68.00 -12.07 -16.04
C ILE A 41 68.26 -10.63 -15.56
N LEU A 42 67.90 -10.32 -14.31
CA LEU A 42 67.98 -8.98 -13.74
C LEU A 42 69.31 -8.72 -13.01
N LYS A 43 70.13 -9.76 -12.78
CA LYS A 43 71.41 -9.69 -12.06
C LYS A 43 71.31 -9.05 -10.66
N THR A 44 70.11 -8.98 -10.09
CA THR A 44 69.83 -8.54 -8.73
C THR A 44 68.84 -9.54 -8.09
N PRO A 45 69.07 -9.99 -6.85
CA PRO A 45 68.11 -10.79 -6.11
C PRO A 45 67.02 -9.87 -5.55
N ASP A 46 66.12 -9.38 -6.40
CA ASP A 46 65.10 -8.44 -5.95
C ASP A 46 63.90 -9.17 -5.35
N THR A 47 63.95 -9.34 -4.02
CA THR A 47 62.88 -9.96 -3.22
C THR A 47 61.53 -9.23 -3.38
N ASN A 48 61.54 -7.95 -3.79
CA ASN A 48 60.32 -7.15 -3.93
C ASN A 48 59.46 -7.57 -5.13
N LEU A 49 60.06 -8.05 -6.23
CA LEU A 49 59.31 -8.45 -7.43
C LEU A 49 58.36 -9.62 -7.15
N LYS A 50 58.85 -10.62 -6.41
CA LYS A 50 58.02 -11.76 -6.01
C LYS A 50 56.85 -11.31 -5.12
N ILE A 51 57.10 -10.39 -4.19
CA ILE A 51 56.07 -9.81 -3.32
C ILE A 51 55.03 -9.05 -4.15
N TYR A 52 55.45 -8.28 -5.14
CA TYR A 52 54.53 -7.56 -6.04
C TYR A 52 53.67 -8.53 -6.86
N ILE A 53 54.26 -9.57 -7.45
CA ILE A 53 53.54 -10.56 -8.24
C ILE A 53 52.51 -11.31 -7.39
N GLU A 54 52.89 -11.78 -6.20
CA GLU A 54 51.97 -12.46 -5.28
C GLU A 54 50.83 -11.54 -4.84
N SER A 55 51.15 -10.28 -4.54
CA SER A 55 50.14 -9.28 -4.18
C SER A 55 49.17 -9.00 -5.34
N MET A 56 49.69 -8.89 -6.56
CA MET A 56 48.85 -8.73 -7.76
C MET A 56 47.96 -9.96 -7.99
N LYS A 57 48.48 -11.18 -7.83
CA LYS A 57 47.68 -12.43 -7.96
C LYS A 57 46.53 -12.44 -6.96
N LYS A 58 46.82 -12.12 -5.69
CA LYS A 58 45.80 -12.04 -4.65
C LYS A 58 44.72 -11.02 -4.99
N ARG A 59 45.10 -9.80 -5.38
CA ARG A 59 44.15 -8.73 -5.73
C ARG A 59 43.31 -9.09 -6.95
N VAL A 60 43.91 -9.64 -8.00
CA VAL A 60 43.19 -10.16 -9.16
C VAL A 60 42.23 -11.27 -8.76
N HIS A 61 42.62 -12.14 -7.81
CA HIS A 61 41.75 -13.17 -7.26
C HIS A 61 40.58 -12.60 -6.45
N ASP A 62 40.75 -11.47 -5.78
CA ASP A 62 39.71 -10.83 -4.97
C ASP A 62 38.71 -10.00 -5.80
N LEU A 63 38.95 -9.82 -7.12
CA LEU A 63 38.00 -9.20 -8.04
C LEU A 63 36.75 -10.08 -8.22
N THR A 64 35.57 -9.51 -8.03
CA THR A 64 34.29 -10.25 -8.05
C THR A 64 33.29 -9.72 -9.08
N SER A 65 33.47 -8.51 -9.61
CA SER A 65 32.50 -7.88 -10.49
C SER A 65 32.85 -8.04 -11.96
N ALA A 66 31.86 -8.38 -12.78
CA ALA A 66 32.03 -8.47 -14.23
C ALA A 66 32.44 -7.14 -14.88
N ASP A 67 32.12 -6.00 -14.25
CA ASP A 67 32.49 -4.67 -14.73
C ASP A 67 34.00 -4.39 -14.58
N GLU A 68 34.71 -5.19 -13.77
CA GLU A 68 36.17 -5.09 -13.58
C GLU A 68 36.95 -5.73 -14.74
N ILE A 69 36.28 -6.22 -15.79
CA ILE A 69 36.92 -6.84 -16.95
C ILE A 69 37.88 -5.89 -17.68
N HIS A 70 37.62 -4.58 -17.67
CA HIS A 70 38.49 -3.59 -18.30
C HIS A 70 39.82 -3.42 -17.55
N LEU A 71 39.78 -3.54 -16.22
CA LEU A 71 40.98 -3.58 -15.37
C LEU A 71 41.85 -4.78 -15.73
N LEU A 72 41.23 -5.97 -15.83
CA LEU A 72 41.92 -7.20 -16.22
C LEU A 72 42.55 -7.10 -17.61
N LYS A 73 41.84 -6.54 -18.59
CA LYS A 73 42.38 -6.32 -19.94
C LYS A 73 43.56 -5.33 -19.94
N GLY A 74 43.51 -4.29 -19.11
CA GLY A 74 44.61 -3.34 -18.95
C GLY A 74 45.88 -4.02 -18.42
N ILE A 75 45.73 -4.86 -17.39
CA ILE A 75 46.83 -5.65 -16.81
C ILE A 75 47.37 -6.63 -17.83
N GLU A 76 46.51 -7.39 -18.53
CA GLU A 76 46.92 -8.34 -19.57
C GLU A 76 47.76 -7.66 -20.67
N ASN A 77 47.35 -6.48 -21.13
CA ASN A 77 48.09 -5.73 -22.14
C ASN A 77 49.48 -5.33 -21.65
N ARG A 78 49.62 -4.97 -20.36
CA ARG A 78 50.92 -4.65 -19.77
C ARG A 78 51.78 -5.90 -19.58
N LEU A 79 51.19 -7.02 -19.17
CA LEU A 79 51.87 -8.31 -19.09
C LEU A 79 52.41 -8.77 -20.45
N LYS A 80 51.64 -8.61 -21.54
CA LYS A 80 52.13 -8.89 -22.91
C LYS A 80 53.37 -8.08 -23.28
N TYR A 81 53.39 -6.80 -22.89
CA TYR A 81 54.56 -5.95 -23.10
C TYR A 81 55.78 -6.47 -22.32
N ILE A 82 55.59 -6.84 -21.05
CA ILE A 82 56.62 -7.42 -20.19
C ILE A 82 57.17 -8.72 -20.78
N PHE A 83 56.32 -9.65 -21.22
CA PHE A 83 56.76 -10.89 -21.85
C PHE A 83 57.54 -10.66 -23.16
N THR A 84 57.11 -9.69 -23.97
CA THR A 84 57.83 -9.33 -25.21
C THR A 84 59.21 -8.74 -24.90
N ALA A 85 59.33 -7.95 -23.83
CA ALA A 85 60.60 -7.40 -23.36
C ALA A 85 61.53 -8.51 -22.83
N LEU A 86 60.98 -9.43 -22.05
CA LEU A 86 61.67 -10.61 -21.53
C LEU A 86 62.26 -11.49 -22.64
N GLU A 87 61.49 -11.81 -23.68
CA GLU A 87 61.97 -12.63 -24.79
C GLU A 87 63.17 -12.01 -25.51
N LYS A 88 63.18 -10.68 -25.64
CA LYS A 88 64.32 -9.94 -26.23
C LYS A 88 65.58 -10.01 -25.38
N VAL A 89 65.44 -10.02 -24.06
CA VAL A 89 66.56 -10.17 -23.13
C VAL A 89 67.09 -11.60 -23.12
N LYS A 90 66.18 -12.60 -23.19
CA LYS A 90 66.54 -14.02 -23.16
C LYS A 90 67.23 -14.51 -24.44
N ASN A 91 66.81 -13.99 -25.60
CA ASN A 91 67.34 -14.37 -26.91
C ASN A 91 67.95 -13.15 -27.64
N PRO A 92 69.08 -12.62 -27.15
CA PRO A 92 69.76 -11.54 -27.86
C PRO A 92 70.23 -12.07 -29.22
N LYS A 93 69.89 -11.39 -30.32
CA LYS A 93 70.38 -11.78 -31.67
C LYS A 93 71.91 -11.82 -31.69
N GLU A 94 72.49 -12.80 -32.37
CA GLU A 94 73.93 -13.14 -32.26
C GLU A 94 74.92 -12.12 -32.88
N ASN A 95 74.45 -11.01 -33.44
CA ASN A 95 75.30 -9.95 -34.02
C ASN A 95 74.66 -8.57 -33.75
N LEU A 96 74.76 -8.10 -32.51
CA LEU A 96 74.18 -6.82 -32.09
C LEU A 96 75.24 -5.72 -32.00
N ASP A 97 74.93 -4.56 -32.57
CA ASP A 97 75.72 -3.35 -32.39
C ASP A 97 75.75 -2.90 -30.90
N GLU A 98 76.71 -2.05 -30.55
CA GLU A 98 76.88 -1.55 -29.17
C GLU A 98 75.64 -0.83 -28.62
N ASN A 99 74.91 -0.11 -29.48
CA ASN A 99 73.67 0.58 -29.09
C ASN A 99 72.58 -0.43 -28.69
N THR A 100 72.50 -1.55 -29.37
CA THR A 100 71.51 -2.60 -29.09
C THR A 100 71.90 -3.37 -27.83
N LYS A 101 73.19 -3.60 -27.59
CA LYS A 101 73.68 -4.16 -26.31
C LYS A 101 73.33 -3.26 -25.13
N ARG A 102 73.53 -1.93 -25.27
CA ARG A 102 73.14 -0.94 -24.27
C ARG A 102 71.64 -0.93 -24.04
N THR A 103 70.85 -0.95 -25.11
CA THR A 103 69.38 -1.03 -25.01
C THR A 103 68.94 -2.30 -24.28
N ILE A 104 69.55 -3.45 -24.58
CA ILE A 104 69.28 -4.74 -23.90
C ILE A 104 69.58 -4.67 -22.40
N SER A 105 70.64 -3.95 -22.01
CA SER A 105 70.99 -3.77 -20.59
C SER A 105 70.00 -2.88 -19.80
N GLU A 106 69.19 -2.06 -20.47
CA GLU A 106 68.18 -1.20 -19.83
C GLU A 106 66.80 -1.88 -19.66
N TYR A 107 66.55 -3.01 -20.34
CA TYR A 107 65.28 -3.74 -20.23
C TYR A 107 64.97 -4.31 -18.84
N PRO A 108 65.94 -4.87 -18.08
CA PRO A 108 65.72 -5.31 -16.70
C PRO A 108 65.02 -4.27 -15.82
N ASP A 109 65.58 -3.06 -15.76
CA ASP A 109 65.05 -1.96 -14.96
C ASP A 109 63.66 -1.53 -15.45
N LYS A 110 63.46 -1.54 -16.77
CA LYS A 110 62.17 -1.22 -17.39
C LYS A 110 61.09 -2.25 -17.06
N ILE A 111 61.41 -3.54 -17.10
CA ILE A 111 60.50 -4.62 -16.74
C ILE A 111 60.10 -4.51 -15.26
N GLN A 112 61.08 -4.24 -14.38
CA GLN A 112 60.81 -4.03 -12.97
C GLN A 112 59.90 -2.81 -12.73
N ALA A 113 60.17 -1.68 -13.39
CA ALA A 113 59.33 -0.50 -13.33
C ALA A 113 57.90 -0.77 -13.84
N ASP A 114 57.76 -1.57 -14.91
CA ASP A 114 56.47 -1.97 -15.45
C ASP A 114 55.68 -2.84 -14.47
N ILE A 115 56.32 -3.85 -13.84
CA ILE A 115 55.69 -4.70 -12.82
C ILE A 115 55.25 -3.86 -11.61
N TYR A 116 56.11 -2.96 -11.14
CA TYR A 116 55.79 -2.05 -10.05
C TYR A 116 54.61 -1.13 -10.41
N SER A 117 54.57 -0.60 -11.64
CA SER A 117 53.45 0.22 -12.10
C SER A 117 52.12 -0.53 -12.12
N CYS A 118 52.11 -1.81 -12.52
CA CYS A 118 50.92 -2.65 -12.45
C CYS A 118 50.46 -2.87 -11.01
N PHE A 119 51.40 -3.10 -10.11
CA PHE A 119 51.11 -3.27 -8.69
C PHE A 119 50.49 -2.00 -8.08
N VAL A 120 51.11 -0.84 -8.28
CA VAL A 120 50.60 0.45 -7.78
C VAL A 120 49.22 0.76 -8.36
N PHE A 121 49.02 0.52 -9.66
CA PHE A 121 47.72 0.73 -10.30
C PHE A 121 46.61 -0.13 -9.69
N LEU A 122 46.90 -1.40 -9.37
CA LEU A 122 45.95 -2.28 -8.68
C LEU A 122 45.66 -1.80 -7.25
N GLU A 123 46.67 -1.27 -6.55
CA GLU A 123 46.50 -0.68 -5.22
C GLU A 123 45.61 0.55 -5.23
N GLU A 124 45.86 1.48 -6.15
CA GLU A 124 45.06 2.68 -6.31
C GLU A 124 43.61 2.34 -6.67
N PHE A 125 43.41 1.35 -7.55
CA PHE A 125 42.07 0.91 -7.92
C PHE A 125 41.28 0.39 -6.71
N GLU A 126 41.87 -0.48 -5.88
CA GLU A 126 41.20 -0.98 -4.68
C GLU A 126 40.92 0.11 -3.65
N SER A 127 41.87 1.04 -3.48
CA SER A 127 41.69 2.19 -2.59
C SER A 127 40.53 3.06 -3.04
N ILE A 128 40.47 3.39 -4.34
CA ILE A 128 39.36 4.17 -4.93
C ILE A 128 38.04 3.42 -4.80
N LYS A 129 38.01 2.11 -5.07
CA LYS A 129 36.81 1.28 -4.94
C LYS A 129 36.31 1.26 -3.49
N SER A 130 37.20 1.10 -2.52
CA SER A 130 36.87 1.14 -1.09
C SER A 130 36.36 2.52 -0.66
N GLY A 131 37.01 3.58 -1.13
CA GLY A 131 36.56 4.96 -0.90
C GLY A 131 35.18 5.24 -1.50
N PHE A 132 34.94 4.80 -2.73
CA PHE A 132 33.63 4.94 -3.37
C PHE A 132 32.53 4.20 -2.61
N ASN A 133 32.79 2.96 -2.18
CA ASN A 133 31.81 2.17 -1.43
C ASN A 133 31.45 2.84 -0.09
N SER A 134 32.46 3.30 0.65
CA SER A 134 32.25 3.91 1.98
C SER A 134 31.68 5.33 1.94
N ILE A 135 32.04 6.13 0.93
CA ILE A 135 31.61 7.55 0.83
C ILE A 135 30.30 7.70 0.08
N ILE A 136 30.05 6.86 -0.94
CA ILE A 136 28.90 7.00 -1.82
C ILE A 136 27.92 5.87 -1.63
N GLN A 137 28.35 4.62 -1.79
CA GLN A 137 27.41 3.49 -1.86
C GLN A 137 26.70 3.25 -0.53
N ASP A 138 27.42 3.21 0.59
CA ASP A 138 26.85 2.93 1.91
C ASP A 138 25.93 4.06 2.39
N PRO A 139 26.33 5.35 2.34
CA PRO A 139 25.44 6.45 2.72
C PRO A 139 24.22 6.55 1.82
N LEU A 140 24.37 6.33 0.51
CA LEU A 140 23.24 6.33 -0.43
C LEU A 140 22.26 5.19 -0.13
N LYS A 141 22.76 3.98 0.16
CA LYS A 141 21.92 2.83 0.51
C LYS A 141 21.15 3.07 1.81
N ASN A 142 21.79 3.68 2.80
CA ASN A 142 21.14 4.06 4.06
C ASN A 142 20.10 5.16 3.82
N THR A 143 20.43 6.18 3.01
CA THR A 143 19.49 7.27 2.67
C THR A 143 18.27 6.74 1.92
N ILE A 144 18.45 5.81 0.97
CA ILE A 144 17.35 5.15 0.27
C ILE A 144 16.46 4.40 1.27
N LYS A 145 17.05 3.67 2.21
CA LYS A 145 16.29 2.95 3.24
C LYS A 145 15.51 3.90 4.15
N ASP A 146 16.10 5.03 4.54
CA ASP A 146 15.45 6.05 5.36
C ASP A 146 14.28 6.69 4.60
N VAL A 147 14.47 7.01 3.31
CA VAL A 147 13.41 7.53 2.43
C VAL A 147 12.28 6.52 2.24
N GLU A 148 12.60 5.23 2.08
CA GLU A 148 11.60 4.17 1.99
C GLU A 148 10.77 4.06 3.28
N GLN A 149 11.43 4.18 4.44
CA GLN A 149 10.76 4.17 5.73
C GLN A 149 9.85 5.40 5.88
N GLU A 150 10.35 6.60 5.60
CA GLU A 150 9.58 7.84 5.68
C GLU A 150 8.39 7.84 4.70
N LEU A 151 8.57 7.30 3.48
CA LEU A 151 7.49 7.15 2.51
C LEU A 151 6.39 6.20 3.01
N ASN A 152 6.76 5.12 3.68
CA ASN A 152 5.80 4.18 4.27
C ASN A 152 5.02 4.82 5.42
N GLU A 153 5.70 5.55 6.30
CA GLU A 153 5.07 6.31 7.38
C GLU A 153 4.13 7.40 6.83
N PHE A 154 4.56 8.14 5.80
CA PHE A 154 3.74 9.13 5.11
C PHE A 154 2.48 8.51 4.51
N ARG A 155 2.59 7.37 3.82
CA ARG A 155 1.44 6.64 3.28
C ARG A 155 0.46 6.22 4.37
N ARG A 156 0.97 5.77 5.52
CA ARG A 156 0.15 5.42 6.69
C ARG A 156 -0.58 6.63 7.25
N LEU A 157 0.13 7.74 7.48
CA LEU A 157 -0.47 8.99 7.97
C LEU A 157 -1.52 9.55 7.02
N ARG A 158 -1.24 9.51 5.71
CA ARG A 158 -2.19 9.92 4.68
C ARG A 158 -3.47 9.07 4.74
N ASN A 159 -3.35 7.74 4.83
CA ASN A 159 -4.52 6.85 4.92
C ASN A 159 -5.35 7.14 6.18
N ILE A 160 -4.70 7.42 7.32
CA ILE A 160 -5.39 7.81 8.56
C ILE A 160 -6.12 9.14 8.36
N SER A 161 -5.46 10.14 7.77
CA SER A 161 -6.04 11.46 7.52
C SER A 161 -7.23 11.42 6.55
N ASP A 162 -7.11 10.66 5.45
CA ASP A 162 -8.17 10.51 4.45
C ASP A 162 -9.39 9.80 5.07
N ASN A 163 -9.17 8.82 5.97
CA ASN A 163 -10.24 8.14 6.69
C ASN A 163 -10.89 9.02 7.77
N ALA A 164 -10.11 9.85 8.48
CA ALA A 164 -10.64 10.76 9.51
C ALA A 164 -11.70 11.73 8.95
N ARG A 165 -11.45 12.29 7.76
CA ARG A 165 -12.45 13.14 7.08
C ARG A 165 -13.75 12.39 6.75
N THR A 166 -13.63 11.10 6.41
CA THR A 166 -14.79 10.26 6.12
C THR A 166 -15.53 9.91 7.40
N GLU A 167 -14.80 9.64 8.48
CA GLU A 167 -15.35 9.39 9.81
C GLU A 167 -16.19 10.57 10.32
N ASP A 168 -15.71 11.81 10.14
CA ASP A 168 -16.44 13.01 10.54
C ASP A 168 -17.82 13.12 9.88
N ILE A 169 -17.92 12.74 8.59
CA ILE A 169 -19.19 12.75 7.86
C ILE A 169 -20.18 11.75 8.47
N TYR A 170 -19.73 10.56 8.83
CA TYR A 170 -20.59 9.56 9.48
C TYR A 170 -20.91 9.93 10.92
N ASN A 171 -19.97 10.51 11.68
CA ASN A 171 -20.20 11.06 13.01
C ASN A 171 -21.33 12.10 13.00
N GLU A 172 -21.27 13.06 12.07
CA GLU A 172 -22.30 14.08 11.91
C GLU A 172 -23.67 13.45 11.55
N ALA A 173 -23.67 12.46 10.66
CA ALA A 173 -24.88 11.72 10.28
C ALA A 173 -25.49 10.95 11.47
N VAL A 174 -24.67 10.24 12.27
CA VAL A 174 -25.11 9.53 13.47
C VAL A 174 -25.72 10.51 14.47
N ALA A 175 -25.05 11.62 14.77
CA ALA A 175 -25.55 12.64 15.68
C ALA A 175 -26.90 13.21 15.20
N LYS A 176 -27.02 13.52 13.91
CA LYS A 176 -28.25 14.01 13.30
C LYS A 176 -29.41 13.01 13.41
N TYR A 177 -29.19 11.73 13.09
CA TYR A 177 -30.25 10.73 13.13
C TYR A 177 -30.63 10.33 14.56
N ARG A 178 -29.68 10.30 15.50
CA ARG A 178 -29.97 10.14 16.94
C ARG A 178 -30.82 11.28 17.47
N ALA A 179 -30.51 12.53 17.09
CA ALA A 179 -31.32 13.67 17.50
C ALA A 179 -32.76 13.56 16.96
N LEU A 180 -32.94 13.14 15.71
CA LEU A 180 -34.26 12.90 15.12
C LEU A 180 -34.99 11.74 15.82
N GLU A 181 -34.31 10.63 16.11
CA GLU A 181 -34.86 9.49 16.86
C GLU A 181 -35.47 9.95 18.19
N VAL A 182 -34.72 10.75 18.96
CA VAL A 182 -35.16 11.30 20.25
C VAL A 182 -36.38 12.19 20.07
N GLN A 183 -36.36 13.13 19.11
CA GLN A 183 -37.49 14.02 18.87
C GLN A 183 -38.78 13.25 18.52
N TYR A 184 -38.70 12.26 17.64
CA TYR A 184 -39.87 11.45 17.28
C TYR A 184 -40.33 10.53 18.41
N ARG A 185 -39.42 10.07 19.26
CA ARG A 185 -39.76 9.33 20.48
C ARG A 185 -40.50 10.21 21.48
N ASP A 186 -40.09 11.46 21.62
CA ASP A 186 -40.78 12.43 22.47
C ASP A 186 -42.18 12.73 21.91
N TYR A 187 -42.31 12.96 20.60
CA TYR A 187 -43.62 13.12 19.95
C TYR A 187 -44.53 11.90 20.13
N PHE A 188 -43.98 10.68 20.10
CA PHE A 188 -44.73 9.47 20.42
C PHE A 188 -45.30 9.52 21.85
N TYR A 189 -44.49 9.83 22.87
CA TYR A 189 -44.99 9.94 24.25
C TYR A 189 -46.01 11.07 24.42
N TYR A 190 -45.77 12.24 23.83
CA TYR A 190 -46.74 13.34 23.86
C TYR A 190 -48.05 12.98 23.16
N SER A 191 -48.00 12.21 22.07
CA SER A 191 -49.20 11.78 21.36
C SER A 191 -50.05 10.81 22.18
N ILE A 192 -49.43 9.88 22.93
CA ILE A 192 -50.16 8.99 23.85
C ILE A 192 -50.86 9.80 24.94
N VAL A 193 -50.14 10.71 25.60
CA VAL A 193 -50.69 11.56 26.65
C VAL A 193 -51.85 12.41 26.11
N THR A 194 -51.68 12.97 24.91
CA THR A 194 -52.71 13.80 24.27
C THR A 194 -53.95 13.00 23.91
N VAL A 195 -53.81 11.84 23.25
CA VAL A 195 -54.95 10.99 22.86
C VAL A 195 -55.69 10.48 24.09
N PHE A 196 -54.97 10.04 25.12
CA PHE A 196 -55.57 9.58 26.37
C PHE A 196 -56.26 10.73 27.13
N GLY A 197 -55.63 11.91 27.16
CA GLY A 197 -56.18 13.13 27.75
C GLY A 197 -57.47 13.56 27.06
N VAL A 198 -57.47 13.63 25.72
CA VAL A 198 -58.66 13.97 24.92
C VAL A 198 -59.76 12.92 25.12
N ALA A 199 -59.44 11.62 25.11
CA ALA A 199 -60.41 10.56 25.32
C ALA A 199 -61.07 10.61 26.71
N THR A 200 -60.28 10.95 27.74
CA THR A 200 -60.75 11.13 29.12
C THR A 200 -61.58 12.40 29.25
N TYR A 201 -61.15 13.50 28.65
CA TYR A 201 -61.88 14.77 28.63
C TYR A 201 -63.26 14.61 27.98
N LEU A 202 -63.32 13.99 26.79
CA LEU A 202 -64.58 13.69 26.10
C LEU A 202 -65.50 12.82 26.98
N PHE A 203 -64.94 11.89 27.77
CA PHE A 203 -65.73 11.05 28.66
C PHE A 203 -66.30 11.83 29.86
N LEU A 204 -65.47 12.63 30.54
CA LEU A 204 -65.88 13.38 31.74
C LEU A 204 -66.90 14.49 31.42
N PHE A 205 -66.74 15.18 30.28
CA PHE A 205 -67.60 16.30 29.88
C PHE A 205 -68.67 15.92 28.86
N LYS A 206 -69.01 14.62 28.74
CA LYS A 206 -69.99 14.11 27.77
C LYS A 206 -71.27 14.94 27.70
N SER A 207 -71.90 15.19 28.86
CA SER A 207 -73.19 15.89 28.91
C SER A 207 -73.09 17.35 28.47
N ALA A 208 -71.99 18.04 28.79
CA ALA A 208 -71.76 19.42 28.39
C ALA A 208 -71.50 19.53 26.88
N ILE A 209 -70.74 18.58 26.32
CA ILE A 209 -70.41 18.54 24.88
C ILE A 209 -71.65 18.20 24.05
N GLN A 210 -72.45 17.22 24.48
CA GLN A 210 -73.71 16.87 23.82
C GLN A 210 -74.69 18.06 23.79
N PHE A 211 -74.79 18.80 24.89
CA PHE A 211 -75.63 20.01 24.96
C PHE A 211 -75.08 21.15 24.10
N MET A 212 -73.77 21.41 24.14
CA MET A 212 -73.13 22.52 23.42
C MET A 212 -73.12 22.34 21.90
N TRP A 213 -72.94 21.10 21.43
CA TRP A 213 -72.86 20.79 20.00
C TRP A 213 -74.15 20.18 19.43
N GLY A 214 -75.19 20.02 20.25
CA GLY A 214 -76.48 19.46 19.82
C GLY A 214 -76.39 18.03 19.28
N LEU A 215 -75.39 17.26 19.72
CA LEU A 215 -75.13 15.91 19.21
C LEU A 215 -76.06 14.88 19.85
N GLU A 216 -76.66 14.02 19.02
CA GLU A 216 -77.36 12.85 19.52
C GLU A 216 -76.38 11.83 20.14
N ASN A 217 -76.91 10.93 20.98
CA ASN A 217 -76.07 9.99 21.73
C ASN A 217 -75.22 9.10 20.81
N ILE A 218 -75.74 8.70 19.65
CA ILE A 218 -75.03 7.88 18.66
C ILE A 218 -73.92 8.69 17.96
N GLU A 219 -74.21 9.93 17.56
CA GLU A 219 -73.26 10.81 16.87
C GLU A 219 -72.05 11.13 17.75
N PHE A 220 -72.26 11.35 19.05
CA PHE A 220 -71.19 11.55 20.03
C PHE A 220 -70.24 10.34 20.10
N TRP A 221 -70.78 9.12 20.11
CA TRP A 221 -69.95 7.91 20.14
C TRP A 221 -69.15 7.75 18.85
N ILE A 222 -69.75 7.99 17.69
CA ILE A 222 -69.06 7.96 16.39
C ILE A 222 -67.90 8.97 16.38
N PHE A 223 -68.16 10.21 16.78
CA PHE A 223 -67.13 11.26 16.86
C PHE A 223 -65.95 10.88 17.75
N LYS A 224 -66.23 10.31 18.94
CA LYS A 224 -65.19 9.82 19.86
C LYS A 224 -64.36 8.71 19.22
N PHE A 225 -64.99 7.74 18.57
CA PHE A 225 -64.28 6.66 17.89
C PHE A 225 -63.43 7.18 16.72
N SER A 226 -63.91 8.16 15.95
CA SER A 226 -63.13 8.78 14.87
C SER A 226 -61.87 9.48 15.40
N ILE A 227 -61.97 10.23 16.49
CA ILE A 227 -60.81 10.87 17.13
C ILE A 227 -59.81 9.83 17.63
N LEU A 228 -60.31 8.75 18.25
CA LEU A 228 -59.45 7.65 18.70
C LEU A 228 -58.75 6.95 17.54
N ALA A 229 -59.44 6.71 16.42
CA ALA A 229 -58.85 6.12 15.23
C ALA A 229 -57.71 6.98 14.67
N VAL A 230 -57.92 8.30 14.55
CA VAL A 230 -56.88 9.25 14.13
C VAL A 230 -55.74 9.33 15.16
N GLY A 231 -56.04 9.25 16.45
CA GLY A 231 -55.03 9.21 17.50
C GLY A 231 -54.12 7.99 17.40
N ILE A 232 -54.70 6.81 17.19
CA ILE A 232 -53.96 5.55 17.04
C ILE A 232 -53.09 5.56 15.78
N THR A 233 -53.57 6.10 14.66
CA THR A 233 -52.78 6.20 13.44
C THR A 233 -51.58 7.14 13.61
N LEU A 234 -51.76 8.27 14.32
CA LEU A 234 -50.70 9.21 14.65
C LEU A 234 -49.64 8.60 15.58
N ILE A 235 -50.08 7.90 16.64
CA ILE A 235 -49.19 7.17 17.58
C ILE A 235 -48.37 6.13 16.81
N THR A 236 -49.02 5.36 15.93
CA THR A 236 -48.36 4.33 15.11
C THR A 236 -47.33 4.96 14.16
N TYR A 237 -47.65 6.10 13.56
CA TYR A 237 -46.76 6.83 12.67
C TYR A 237 -45.49 7.30 13.40
N PHE A 238 -45.62 7.96 14.56
CA PHE A 238 -44.45 8.44 15.31
C PHE A 238 -43.58 7.30 15.83
N LEU A 239 -44.18 6.19 16.29
CA LEU A 239 -43.43 4.99 16.69
C LEU A 239 -42.59 4.42 15.54
N LYS A 240 -43.17 4.33 14.35
CA LYS A 240 -42.45 3.87 13.15
C LYS A 240 -41.35 4.83 12.73
N GLN A 241 -41.62 6.13 12.78
CA GLN A 241 -40.63 7.13 12.39
C GLN A 241 -39.42 7.14 13.34
N SER A 242 -39.67 6.99 14.64
CA SER A 242 -38.61 6.85 15.64
C SER A 242 -37.76 5.60 15.41
N THR A 243 -38.38 4.44 15.17
CA THR A 243 -37.64 3.18 14.89
C THR A 243 -36.88 3.22 13.57
N HIS A 244 -37.41 3.91 12.55
CA HIS A 244 -36.69 4.12 11.29
C HIS A 244 -35.41 4.96 11.49
N TYR A 245 -35.51 6.10 12.18
CA TYR A 245 -34.33 6.91 12.46
C TYR A 245 -33.33 6.22 13.39
N GLN A 246 -33.79 5.41 14.35
CA GLN A 246 -32.93 4.56 15.16
C GLN A 246 -32.11 3.60 14.28
N ARG A 247 -32.77 2.87 13.36
CA ARG A 247 -32.10 1.94 12.44
C ARG A 247 -31.10 2.67 11.54
N LEU A 248 -31.45 3.86 11.05
CA LEU A 248 -30.57 4.66 10.22
C LEU A 248 -29.34 5.15 11.00
N ALA A 249 -29.52 5.57 12.26
CA ALA A 249 -28.42 5.92 13.15
C ALA A 249 -27.50 4.71 13.41
N ASP A 250 -28.06 3.54 13.71
CA ASP A 250 -27.31 2.31 13.95
C ASP A 250 -26.51 1.85 12.72
N GLN A 251 -27.09 1.96 11.52
CA GLN A 251 -26.39 1.64 10.27
C GLN A 251 -25.21 2.59 10.00
N ASN A 252 -25.38 3.89 10.25
CA ASN A 252 -24.30 4.86 10.09
C ASN A 252 -23.22 4.67 11.15
N TYR A 253 -23.60 4.34 12.39
CA TYR A 253 -22.66 4.04 13.47
C TYR A 253 -21.85 2.77 13.17
N GLN A 254 -22.48 1.70 12.69
CA GLN A 254 -21.76 0.51 12.26
C GLN A 254 -20.77 0.84 11.14
N THR A 255 -21.19 1.62 10.14
CA THR A 255 -20.32 2.03 9.03
C THR A 255 -19.15 2.86 9.51
N GLN A 256 -19.37 3.78 10.47
CA GLN A 256 -18.32 4.57 11.10
C GLN A 256 -17.27 3.68 11.77
N VAL A 257 -17.70 2.74 12.62
CA VAL A 257 -16.77 1.84 13.33
C VAL A 257 -16.02 0.94 12.35
N GLU A 258 -16.69 0.48 11.29
CA GLU A 258 -16.04 -0.28 10.20
C GLU A 258 -14.96 0.55 9.48
N LEU A 259 -15.20 1.84 9.23
CA LEU A 259 -14.23 2.75 8.64
C LEU A 259 -13.07 3.09 9.58
N GLN A 260 -13.31 3.20 10.88
CA GLN A 260 -12.25 3.36 11.89
C GLN A 260 -11.33 2.13 11.95
N ALA A 261 -11.89 0.93 11.82
CA ALA A 261 -11.13 -0.32 11.81
C ALA A 261 -10.41 -0.58 10.46
N TYR A 262 -10.83 0.09 9.39
CA TYR A 262 -10.36 -0.15 8.03
C TYR A 262 -8.84 0.00 7.82
N PRO A 263 -8.16 1.08 8.27
CA PRO A 263 -6.71 1.19 8.13
C PRO A 263 -5.96 0.02 8.76
N SER A 264 -6.34 -0.36 9.99
CA SER A 264 -5.71 -1.45 10.72
C SER A 264 -5.94 -2.80 10.05
N PHE A 265 -7.13 -3.01 9.46
CA PHE A 265 -7.42 -4.21 8.69
C PHE A 265 -6.57 -4.29 7.41
N MET A 266 -6.46 -3.19 6.66
CA MET A 266 -5.69 -3.15 5.42
C MET A 266 -4.18 -3.30 5.62
N GLU A 267 -3.64 -2.90 6.78
CA GLU A 267 -2.24 -3.14 7.15
C GLU A 267 -1.93 -4.64 7.33
N SER A 268 -2.92 -5.45 7.70
CA SER A 268 -2.75 -6.90 7.90
C SER A 268 -2.82 -7.74 6.62
N ILE A 269 -3.16 -7.13 5.48
CA ILE A 269 -3.44 -7.83 4.22
C ILE A 269 -2.25 -7.69 3.26
N PRO A 270 -1.78 -8.78 2.63
CA PRO A 270 -0.74 -8.71 1.61
C PRO A 270 -1.12 -7.77 0.46
N THR A 271 -0.14 -7.01 -0.05
CA THR A 271 -0.36 -5.97 -1.07
C THR A 271 -1.00 -6.49 -2.36
N ALA A 272 -0.84 -7.79 -2.67
CA ALA A 272 -1.44 -8.47 -3.82
C ALA A 272 -2.97 -8.64 -3.69
N GLU A 273 -3.49 -8.78 -2.47
CA GLU A 273 -4.91 -9.01 -2.18
C GLU A 273 -5.64 -7.73 -1.72
N ALA A 274 -4.89 -6.67 -1.39
CA ALA A 274 -5.46 -5.39 -1.00
C ALA A 274 -6.38 -4.77 -2.09
N ALA A 275 -6.14 -5.06 -3.36
CA ALA A 275 -6.97 -4.58 -4.47
C ALA A 275 -8.33 -5.29 -4.57
N SER A 276 -8.39 -6.61 -4.31
CA SER A 276 -9.65 -7.35 -4.32
C SER A 276 -10.51 -6.97 -3.12
N VAL A 277 -9.91 -6.80 -1.95
CA VAL A 277 -10.59 -6.36 -0.72
C VAL A 277 -11.19 -4.96 -0.89
N ARG A 278 -10.44 -4.01 -1.50
CA ARG A 278 -10.99 -2.69 -1.84
C ARG A 278 -12.18 -2.77 -2.78
N LYS A 279 -12.14 -3.66 -3.78
CA LYS A 279 -13.25 -3.85 -4.72
C LYS A 279 -14.50 -4.39 -4.03
N GLU A 280 -14.34 -5.37 -3.14
CA GLU A 280 -15.44 -5.96 -2.37
C GLU A 280 -16.08 -4.93 -1.42
N LEU A 281 -15.26 -4.18 -0.69
CA LEU A 281 -15.75 -3.11 0.20
C LEU A 281 -16.42 -1.99 -0.58
N ALA A 282 -15.87 -1.61 -1.75
CA ALA A 282 -16.51 -0.61 -2.60
C ALA A 282 -17.93 -1.04 -3.01
N LEU A 283 -18.14 -2.31 -3.33
CA LEU A 283 -19.48 -2.85 -3.63
C LEU A 283 -20.40 -2.88 -2.39
N LYS A 284 -19.85 -3.04 -1.19
CA LYS A 284 -20.62 -3.05 0.07
C LYS A 284 -21.09 -1.65 0.48
N TYR A 285 -20.27 -0.61 0.26
CA TYR A 285 -20.55 0.76 0.73
C TYR A 285 -21.08 1.71 -0.36
N PHE A 286 -20.68 1.55 -1.63
CA PHE A 286 -21.16 2.39 -2.72
C PHE A 286 -22.35 1.75 -3.43
N GLY A 287 -23.45 2.50 -3.58
CA GLY A 287 -24.65 2.04 -4.28
C GLY A 287 -25.60 1.19 -3.44
N ARG A 288 -25.42 1.13 -2.11
CA ARG A 288 -26.40 0.51 -1.21
C ARG A 288 -27.67 1.35 -1.21
N GLU A 289 -28.79 0.77 -1.63
CA GLU A 289 -30.10 1.40 -1.47
C GLU A 289 -30.30 1.67 0.02
N ILE A 290 -30.48 2.94 0.38
CA ILE A 290 -30.87 3.33 1.72
C ILE A 290 -32.27 2.77 1.93
N ASP A 291 -32.33 1.65 2.63
CA ASP A 291 -33.53 1.17 3.32
C ASP A 291 -34.70 0.70 2.42
N GLY A 292 -34.43 -0.23 1.50
CA GLY A 292 -35.48 -0.98 0.80
C GLY A 292 -36.40 -1.77 1.75
N ALA A 293 -35.96 -2.07 2.98
CA ALA A 293 -36.75 -2.75 4.00
C ALA A 293 -37.72 -1.82 4.73
N ALA A 294 -37.30 -0.64 5.21
CA ALA A 294 -38.22 0.28 5.89
C ALA A 294 -39.25 0.90 4.95
N HIS A 295 -38.89 1.20 3.69
CA HIS A 295 -39.86 1.67 2.70
C HIS A 295 -40.94 0.62 2.38
N LYS A 296 -40.55 -0.66 2.33
CA LYS A 296 -41.47 -1.78 2.13
C LYS A 296 -42.37 -2.01 3.34
N ASP A 297 -41.84 -1.93 4.55
CA ASP A 297 -42.62 -2.06 5.80
C ASP A 297 -43.57 -0.87 6.05
N MET A 298 -43.22 0.32 5.55
CA MET A 298 -44.11 1.49 5.58
C MET A 298 -45.24 1.33 4.55
N SER A 299 -44.90 0.93 3.32
CA SER A 299 -45.87 0.67 2.25
C SER A 299 -46.88 -0.43 2.63
N ASN A 300 -46.40 -1.52 3.25
CA ASN A 300 -47.26 -2.62 3.69
C ASN A 300 -48.27 -2.17 4.75
N LEU A 301 -47.87 -1.31 5.67
CA LEU A 301 -48.75 -0.91 6.78
C LEU A 301 -49.76 0.17 6.38
N ILE A 302 -49.40 1.07 5.46
CA ILE A 302 -50.37 1.99 4.83
C ILE A 302 -51.42 1.16 4.07
N SER A 303 -50.97 0.13 3.33
CA SER A 303 -51.87 -0.81 2.66
C SER A 303 -52.76 -1.56 3.65
N ASP A 304 -52.22 -2.07 4.75
CA ASP A 304 -52.98 -2.80 5.78
C ASP A 304 -53.97 -1.89 6.52
N GLN A 305 -53.60 -0.64 6.83
CA GLN A 305 -54.50 0.34 7.42
C GLN A 305 -55.62 0.76 6.45
N MET A 306 -55.30 0.97 5.16
CA MET A 306 -56.30 1.27 4.14
C MET A 306 -57.26 0.10 3.94
N LYS A 307 -56.75 -1.13 3.92
CA LYS A 307 -57.55 -2.35 3.80
C LYS A 307 -58.45 -2.55 5.01
N SER A 308 -57.91 -2.45 6.23
CA SER A 308 -58.67 -2.57 7.47
C SER A 308 -59.73 -1.47 7.62
N THR A 309 -59.42 -0.22 7.25
CA THR A 309 -60.39 0.88 7.24
C THR A 309 -61.49 0.65 6.20
N THR A 310 -61.14 0.11 5.03
CA THR A 310 -62.12 -0.23 3.98
C THR A 310 -63.04 -1.37 4.41
N GLU A 311 -62.50 -2.40 5.04
CA GLU A 311 -63.27 -3.51 5.59
C GLU A 311 -64.19 -3.05 6.74
N MET A 312 -63.72 -2.14 7.59
CA MET A 312 -64.52 -1.54 8.66
C MET A 312 -65.67 -0.68 8.11
N VAL A 313 -65.42 0.13 7.08
CA VAL A 313 -66.46 0.94 6.41
C VAL A 313 -67.48 0.04 5.70
N LYS A 314 -67.04 -1.03 5.05
CA LYS A 314 -67.94 -2.03 4.45
C LYS A 314 -68.81 -2.70 5.51
N ALA A 315 -68.23 -3.18 6.61
CA ALA A 315 -68.97 -3.80 7.70
C ALA A 315 -69.99 -2.83 8.33
N ALA A 316 -69.62 -1.55 8.53
CA ALA A 316 -70.55 -0.54 9.02
C ALA A 316 -71.70 -0.28 8.03
N THR A 317 -71.41 -0.25 6.72
CA THR A 317 -72.42 -0.07 5.67
C THR A 317 -73.37 -1.27 5.58
N ASP A 318 -72.86 -2.48 5.75
CA ASP A 318 -73.65 -3.70 5.74
C ASP A 318 -74.56 -3.78 6.98
N VAL A 319 -74.08 -3.35 8.15
CA VAL A 319 -74.89 -3.25 9.37
C VAL A 319 -76.00 -2.20 9.22
N LEU A 320 -75.74 -1.07 8.56
CA LEU A 320 -76.76 -0.05 8.28
C LEU A 320 -77.82 -0.54 7.29
N LYS A 321 -77.43 -1.28 6.24
CA LYS A 321 -78.36 -1.89 5.28
C LYS A 321 -79.26 -2.96 5.88
N VAL A 322 -78.78 -3.68 6.90
CA VAL A 322 -79.60 -4.66 7.64
C VAL A 322 -80.66 -3.98 8.50
N LYS A 323 -80.43 -2.73 8.93
CA LYS A 323 -81.37 -1.94 9.73
C LYS A 323 -82.45 -1.22 8.91
N GLU A 324 -82.24 -1.04 7.60
CA GLU A 324 -83.19 -0.39 6.68
C GLU A 324 -84.12 -1.37 5.94
N LYS A 325 -84.01 -2.68 6.18
CA LYS A 325 -85.05 -3.63 5.75
C LYS A 325 -86.17 -3.67 6.82
N PRO A 326 -87.42 -3.29 6.48
CA PRO A 326 -88.56 -3.39 7.39
C PRO A 326 -88.87 -4.83 7.79
#